data_AF-A0A0A1TPI2-F1
#
_entry.id   AF-A0A0A1TPI2-F1
#
_cell.length_a   1.000
_cell.length_b   1.000
_cell.length_c   1.000
_cell.angle_alpha   90.00
_cell.angle_beta   90.00
_cell.angle_gamma   90.00
#
_symmetry.space_group_name_H-M   'P 1'
#
loop_
_entity.id
_entity.type
_entity.pdbx_description
1 polymer ?
#
loop_
_entity_poly.entity_id
_entity_poly.type
_entity_poly.pdbx_seq_one_letter_code
_entity_poly.pdbx_strand_id
1 'polypeptide(L)'
;MATDSSTHDQHPPGTLLLEDLQHGSGRVLLHPIPTTDPNDPLNWSAMRKGFSLGLVLLYVILTFVQLDIGVIAFGQYQSELGFDINTLNNGQAMGFAGLGLSSIVFIPLMNKYGRRPVYIASLVLQVAACVWLALTNTTPDMLLSNLLAGLGGGICETIVQMTIADIFFVHQHAAMNAYYLFCTVVGSNLGPVAAGYVIESQGWRWIWWWCVILIGVNLVLVVFLFEESKYTPLLQGESLANQLSHGDDKDEKDATLYVEKKDGIDADDALQRSITSNRGYIDESIPMNSYRKRMALITPTDESVFLNIHDPFVLLVTFPAVAFTALTFGTLLAVFALIASVQATYLFLPPYNFTAVGVGLINLAGFVAAIPAAFIGGWLDDWLIVRLSKRNGGLYEPEMRLWLSLPCIILTPASVLMTGLGFTYGVGWPLIAVASGVFSFSMSVSGGIALSYTMDCYHAIVGSSMVGIIFMRNVFAVVILFALTPWITAMGLLNVHIIVAAIMFAVQLLAVPFLIWGKRFRVAVAKRYLERAQRQTSKRN
;
A
#
# COMPACT_ATOMS: atom_id res chain seq x y z
N MET A 1 -28.09 -33.65 -28.55
CA MET A 1 -26.82 -34.40 -28.49
C MET A 1 -25.83 -33.64 -29.37
N ALA A 2 -25.20 -32.63 -28.78
CA ALA A 2 -24.06 -31.88 -29.31
C ALA A 2 -23.50 -31.13 -28.10
N THR A 3 -22.40 -31.65 -27.58
CA THR A 3 -21.68 -31.18 -26.40
C THR A 3 -20.80 -30.00 -26.80
N ASP A 4 -21.08 -28.82 -26.25
CA ASP A 4 -20.21 -27.64 -26.33
C ASP A 4 -18.95 -27.90 -25.50
N SER A 5 -17.85 -28.19 -26.19
CA SER A 5 -16.53 -28.51 -25.64
C SER A 5 -15.65 -27.27 -25.52
N SER A 6 -16.08 -26.27 -24.75
CA SER A 6 -15.26 -25.09 -24.44
C SER A 6 -15.35 -24.66 -22.97
N THR A 7 -15.40 -25.62 -22.06
CA THR A 7 -15.06 -25.40 -20.65
C THR A 7 -13.55 -25.49 -20.50
N HIS A 8 -12.83 -24.42 -20.85
CA HIS A 8 -11.51 -24.21 -20.25
C HIS A 8 -11.68 -24.25 -18.72
N ASP A 9 -10.81 -24.96 -18.03
CA ASP A 9 -10.68 -24.97 -16.57
C ASP A 9 -10.48 -23.53 -16.06
N GLN A 10 -11.58 -22.81 -15.84
CA GLN A 10 -11.57 -21.48 -15.26
C GLN A 10 -11.36 -21.61 -13.75
N HIS A 11 -10.09 -21.71 -13.37
CA HIS A 11 -9.71 -21.53 -11.98
C HIS A 11 -10.23 -20.17 -11.46
N PRO A 12 -10.67 -20.11 -10.19
CA PRO A 12 -11.19 -18.87 -9.61
C PRO A 12 -10.15 -17.74 -9.71
N PRO A 13 -10.59 -16.47 -9.84
CA PRO A 13 -9.68 -15.34 -10.00
C PRO A 13 -8.62 -15.31 -8.89
N GLY A 14 -7.35 -15.14 -9.29
CA GLY A 14 -6.18 -15.16 -8.41
C GLY A 14 -5.52 -16.53 -8.22
N THR A 15 -6.12 -17.61 -8.70
CA THR A 15 -5.48 -18.93 -8.71
C THR A 15 -4.52 -19.03 -9.88
N LEU A 16 -3.23 -19.02 -9.58
CA LEU A 16 -2.14 -19.15 -10.54
C LEU A 16 -1.52 -20.55 -10.41
N LEU A 17 -1.19 -21.16 -11.54
CA LEU A 17 -0.42 -22.39 -11.56
C LEU A 17 1.06 -21.99 -11.45
N LEU A 18 1.68 -22.24 -10.30
CA LEU A 18 3.03 -21.76 -9.97
C LEU A 18 4.14 -22.39 -10.82
N GLU A 19 3.84 -23.50 -11.49
CA GLU A 19 4.83 -24.29 -12.21
C GLU A 19 4.14 -24.97 -13.41
N ASP A 20 4.46 -24.55 -14.63
CA ASP A 20 3.99 -25.22 -15.85
C ASP A 20 4.67 -26.61 -15.96
N LEU A 21 4.15 -27.57 -15.20
CA LEU A 21 4.64 -28.95 -15.16
C LEU A 21 4.43 -29.69 -16.48
N GLN A 22 3.71 -29.10 -17.45
CA GLN A 22 3.56 -29.68 -18.79
C GLN A 22 4.77 -29.42 -19.69
N HIS A 23 5.60 -28.40 -19.41
CA HIS A 23 6.65 -27.97 -20.34
C HIS A 23 8.09 -27.98 -19.81
N GLY A 24 8.38 -28.60 -18.66
CA GLY A 24 9.73 -29.06 -18.29
C GLY A 24 10.86 -28.00 -18.29
N SER A 25 10.52 -26.72 -18.42
CA SER A 25 11.46 -25.61 -18.43
C SER A 25 11.07 -24.75 -17.25
N GLY A 26 11.90 -24.72 -16.20
CA GLY A 26 11.68 -23.90 -15.00
C GLY A 26 11.78 -22.40 -15.28
N ARG A 27 11.03 -21.89 -16.27
CA ARG A 27 11.03 -20.52 -16.75
C ARG A 27 9.79 -19.84 -16.21
N VAL A 28 10.01 -18.85 -15.35
CA VAL A 28 8.98 -18.00 -14.77
C VAL A 28 8.30 -17.20 -15.89
N LEU A 29 6.99 -17.36 -16.05
CA LEU A 29 6.18 -16.55 -16.98
C LEU A 29 6.21 -15.09 -16.51
N LEU A 30 6.74 -14.18 -17.34
CA LEU A 30 6.79 -12.74 -17.04
C LEU A 30 5.44 -12.10 -17.36
N HIS A 31 4.71 -11.70 -16.31
CA HIS A 31 3.53 -10.85 -16.43
C HIS A 31 3.81 -9.48 -15.79
N PRO A 32 3.41 -8.34 -16.41
CA PRO A 32 3.00 -8.18 -17.81
C PRO A 32 4.18 -8.40 -18.78
N ILE A 33 3.86 -8.66 -20.06
CA ILE A 33 4.85 -8.80 -21.13
C ILE A 33 5.48 -7.41 -21.37
N PRO A 34 6.82 -7.27 -21.34
CA PRO A 34 7.46 -5.97 -21.58
C PRO A 34 7.15 -5.49 -23.00
N THR A 35 6.78 -4.21 -23.14
CA THR A 35 6.61 -3.61 -24.47
C THR A 35 7.96 -3.39 -25.15
N THR A 36 7.98 -3.35 -26.49
CA THR A 36 9.20 -3.16 -27.30
C THR A 36 9.75 -1.73 -27.28
N ASP A 37 9.06 -0.78 -26.63
CA ASP A 37 9.47 0.62 -26.52
C ASP A 37 10.59 0.81 -25.45
N PRO A 38 11.74 1.43 -25.81
CA PRO A 38 12.80 1.80 -24.87
C PRO A 38 12.37 2.76 -23.73
N ASN A 39 11.27 3.49 -23.92
CA ASN A 39 10.76 4.45 -22.94
C ASN A 39 9.85 3.82 -21.88
N ASP A 40 9.53 2.53 -22.03
CA ASP A 40 8.84 1.76 -21.02
C ASP A 40 9.62 1.75 -19.69
N PRO A 41 9.03 2.19 -18.56
CA PRO A 41 9.60 2.08 -17.21
C PRO A 41 10.02 0.65 -16.84
N LEU A 42 9.39 -0.38 -17.42
CA LEU A 42 9.77 -1.77 -17.25
C LEU A 42 11.15 -2.07 -17.87
N ASN A 43 11.57 -1.34 -18.90
CA ASN A 43 12.84 -1.55 -19.61
C ASN A 43 13.99 -0.65 -19.08
N TRP A 44 13.76 0.16 -18.04
CA TRP A 44 14.81 1.02 -17.47
C TRP A 44 15.97 0.21 -16.86
N SER A 45 17.17 0.78 -16.89
CA SER A 45 18.34 0.17 -16.24
C SER A 45 18.12 0.04 -14.72
N ALA A 46 18.67 -1.02 -14.11
CA ALA A 46 18.49 -1.30 -12.69
C ALA A 46 18.90 -0.13 -11.78
N MET A 47 19.97 0.59 -12.15
CA MET A 47 20.41 1.79 -11.42
C MET A 47 19.39 2.93 -11.48
N ARG A 48 18.75 3.14 -12.63
CA ARG A 48 17.73 4.18 -12.81
C ARG A 48 16.46 3.84 -12.03
N LYS A 49 16.04 2.57 -12.06
CA LYS A 49 14.93 2.06 -11.24
C LYS A 49 15.21 2.24 -9.75
N GLY A 50 16.41 1.85 -9.30
CA GLY A 50 16.83 1.99 -7.91
C GLY A 50 16.87 3.45 -7.43
N PHE A 51 17.35 4.37 -8.27
CA PHE A 51 17.38 5.79 -7.94
C PHE A 51 15.97 6.40 -7.84
N SER A 52 15.09 6.10 -8.80
CA SER A 52 13.68 6.53 -8.75
C SER A 52 12.96 5.97 -7.52
N LEU A 53 13.17 4.69 -7.21
CA LEU A 53 12.62 4.05 -6.03
C LEU A 53 13.17 4.69 -4.74
N GLY A 54 14.47 4.98 -4.67
CA GLY A 54 15.09 5.62 -3.51
C GLY A 54 14.49 6.99 -3.17
N LEU A 55 14.18 7.82 -4.17
CA LEU A 55 13.48 9.09 -3.97
C LEU A 55 12.06 8.90 -3.41
N VAL A 56 11.33 7.91 -3.94
CA VAL A 56 9.98 7.57 -3.49
C VAL A 56 10.01 7.03 -2.06
N LEU A 57 10.98 6.19 -1.71
CA LEU A 57 11.14 5.67 -0.35
C LEU A 57 11.52 6.79 0.64
N LEU A 58 12.36 7.75 0.24
CA LEU A 58 12.66 8.92 1.07
C LEU A 58 11.40 9.76 1.32
N TYR A 59 10.57 9.97 0.30
CA TYR A 59 9.28 10.64 0.42
C TYR A 59 8.34 9.91 1.41
N VAL A 60 8.30 8.58 1.37
CA VAL A 60 7.51 7.75 2.31
C VAL A 60 7.97 7.96 3.75
N ILE A 61 9.28 7.83 4.01
CA ILE A 61 9.84 7.99 5.36
C ILE A 61 9.44 9.36 5.91
N LEU A 62 9.67 10.43 5.16
CA LEU A 62 9.41 11.79 5.62
C LEU A 62 7.91 12.07 5.82
N THR A 63 7.04 11.50 4.98
CA THR A 63 5.58 11.65 5.13
C THR A 63 5.09 11.00 6.43
N PHE A 64 5.52 9.76 6.72
CA PHE A 64 5.12 9.08 7.97
C PHE A 64 5.73 9.75 9.20
N VAL A 65 6.96 10.26 9.10
CA VAL A 65 7.56 11.10 10.15
C VAL A 65 6.67 12.31 10.42
N GLN A 66 6.21 13.05 9.41
CA GLN A 66 5.33 14.20 9.60
C GLN A 66 4.01 13.84 10.30
N LEU A 67 3.39 12.72 9.94
CA LEU A 67 2.07 12.32 10.45
C LEU A 67 2.11 11.92 11.93
N ASP A 68 3.17 11.22 12.37
CA ASP A 68 3.20 10.61 13.71
C ASP A 68 3.89 11.47 14.78
N ILE A 69 4.70 12.47 14.39
CA ILE A 69 5.42 13.28 15.39
C ILE A 69 4.48 14.12 16.29
N GLY A 70 3.35 14.58 15.76
CA GLY A 70 2.46 15.51 16.48
C GLY A 70 2.01 14.99 17.85
N VAL A 71 1.91 13.67 18.00
CA VAL A 71 1.44 12.97 19.20
C VAL A 71 2.40 13.14 20.39
N ILE A 72 3.70 13.30 20.17
CA ILE A 72 4.69 13.41 21.27
C ILE A 72 4.69 14.79 21.92
N ALA A 73 4.30 15.80 21.16
CA ALA A 73 4.23 17.17 21.64
C ALA A 73 2.96 17.45 22.48
N PHE A 74 2.09 16.46 22.72
CA PHE A 74 0.83 16.63 23.47
C PHE A 74 1.02 17.32 24.83
N GLY A 75 2.02 16.89 25.61
CA GLY A 75 2.32 17.51 26.90
C GLY A 75 2.72 18.99 26.78
N GLN A 76 3.44 19.36 25.72
CA GLN A 76 3.86 20.74 25.47
C GLN A 76 2.72 21.62 24.92
N TYR A 77 1.87 21.05 24.08
CA TYR A 77 0.65 21.74 23.62
C TYR A 77 -0.28 22.06 24.80
N GLN A 78 -0.37 21.15 25.78
CA GLN A 78 -1.18 21.39 26.97
C GLN A 78 -0.56 22.45 27.89
N SER A 79 0.77 22.46 28.07
CA SER A 79 1.44 23.42 28.96
C SER A 79 1.52 24.84 28.39
N GLU A 80 1.78 24.99 27.08
CA GLU A 80 1.98 26.30 26.46
C GLU A 80 0.70 26.90 25.87
N LEU A 81 -0.10 26.09 25.16
CA LEU A 81 -1.32 26.57 24.47
C LEU A 81 -2.60 26.33 25.29
N GLY A 82 -2.51 25.57 26.39
CA GLY A 82 -3.67 25.25 27.23
C GLY A 82 -4.71 24.38 26.53
N PHE A 83 -4.31 23.63 25.49
CA PHE A 83 -5.24 22.78 24.75
C PHE A 83 -5.69 21.57 25.58
N ASP A 84 -6.99 21.29 25.52
CA ASP A 84 -7.56 20.09 26.10
C ASP A 84 -7.20 18.84 25.29
N ILE A 85 -7.14 17.68 25.94
CA ILE A 85 -6.83 16.38 25.31
C ILE A 85 -7.86 16.05 24.22
N ASN A 86 -9.13 16.44 24.41
CA ASN A 86 -10.15 16.31 23.38
C ASN A 86 -9.78 17.09 22.11
N THR A 87 -9.25 18.30 22.26
CA THR A 87 -8.85 19.13 21.12
C THR A 87 -7.67 18.54 20.37
N LEU A 88 -6.70 17.97 21.09
CA LEU A 88 -5.54 17.29 20.50
C LEU A 88 -5.94 16.03 19.74
N ASN A 89 -6.82 15.21 20.32
CA ASN A 89 -7.36 14.01 19.67
C ASN A 89 -8.21 14.36 18.44
N ASN A 90 -9.00 15.44 18.52
CA ASN A 90 -9.75 15.96 17.38
C ASN A 90 -8.81 16.50 16.28
N GLY A 91 -7.70 17.13 16.63
CA GLY A 91 -6.67 17.57 15.68
C GLY A 91 -6.06 16.38 14.93
N GLN A 92 -5.69 15.31 15.64
CA GLN A 92 -5.23 14.06 15.03
C GLN A 92 -6.31 13.42 14.15
N ALA A 93 -7.57 13.38 14.61
CA ALA A 93 -8.68 12.88 13.82
C ALA A 93 -8.87 13.66 12.51
N MET A 94 -8.71 14.98 12.53
CA MET A 94 -8.73 15.82 11.32
C MET A 94 -7.58 15.48 10.37
N GLY A 95 -6.40 15.12 10.89
CA GLY A 95 -5.29 14.58 10.10
C GLY A 95 -5.67 13.29 9.36
N PHE A 96 -6.24 12.31 10.06
CA PHE A 96 -6.73 11.08 9.43
C PHE A 96 -7.87 11.33 8.45
N ALA A 97 -8.72 12.33 8.70
CA ALA A 97 -9.76 12.74 7.75
C ALA A 97 -9.14 13.28 6.45
N GLY A 98 -8.05 14.04 6.54
CA GLY A 98 -7.26 14.48 5.40
C GLY A 98 -6.64 13.31 4.62
N LEU A 99 -6.11 12.30 5.31
CA LEU A 99 -5.60 11.07 4.69
C LEU A 99 -6.69 10.32 3.92
N GLY A 100 -7.91 10.26 4.46
CA GLY A 100 -9.07 9.66 3.79
C GLY A 100 -9.51 10.46 2.55
N LEU A 101 -9.69 11.77 2.70
CA LEU A 101 -10.15 12.65 1.63
C LEU A 101 -9.16 12.72 0.46
N SER A 102 -7.86 12.73 0.74
CA SER A 102 -6.83 12.78 -0.29
C SER A 102 -6.87 11.55 -1.20
N SER A 103 -7.15 10.38 -0.64
CA SER A 103 -7.33 9.18 -1.47
C SER A 103 -8.40 9.45 -2.54
N ILE A 104 -9.62 9.84 -2.17
CA ILE A 104 -10.73 10.06 -3.13
C ILE A 104 -10.38 11.12 -4.19
N VAL A 105 -9.80 12.25 -3.78
CA VAL A 105 -9.58 13.40 -4.66
C VAL A 105 -8.41 13.17 -5.63
N PHE A 106 -7.30 12.61 -5.14
CA PHE A 106 -6.06 12.60 -5.91
C PHE A 106 -5.91 11.41 -6.86
N ILE A 107 -6.68 10.33 -6.70
CA ILE A 107 -6.61 9.18 -7.61
C ILE A 107 -7.05 9.48 -9.03
N PRO A 108 -8.23 10.08 -9.27
CA PRO A 108 -8.64 10.37 -10.65
C PRO A 108 -7.75 11.47 -11.26
N LEU A 109 -7.20 12.37 -10.42
CA LEU A 109 -6.19 13.33 -10.84
C LEU A 109 -4.89 12.64 -11.29
N MET A 110 -4.44 11.63 -10.56
CA MET A 110 -3.25 10.85 -10.87
C MET A 110 -3.42 10.04 -12.17
N ASN A 111 -4.59 9.43 -12.38
CA ASN A 111 -4.85 8.71 -13.62
C ASN A 111 -4.93 9.67 -14.82
N LYS A 112 -5.44 10.90 -14.65
CA LYS A 112 -5.55 11.86 -15.76
C LYS A 112 -4.27 12.62 -16.06
N TYR A 113 -3.55 13.08 -15.04
CA TYR A 113 -2.43 14.02 -15.19
C TYR A 113 -1.04 13.37 -15.08
N GLY A 114 -0.96 12.11 -14.64
CA GLY A 114 0.32 11.41 -14.39
C GLY A 114 0.69 11.36 -12.91
N ARG A 115 1.81 10.69 -12.60
CA ARG A 115 2.26 10.45 -11.21
C ARG A 115 3.06 11.65 -10.68
N ARG A 116 3.97 12.22 -11.47
CA ARG A 116 4.87 13.31 -11.02
C ARG A 116 4.17 14.58 -10.52
N PRO A 117 3.15 15.16 -11.20
CA PRO A 117 2.50 16.37 -10.69
C PRO A 117 1.81 16.13 -9.34
N VAL A 118 1.33 14.91 -9.11
CA VAL A 118 0.67 14.53 -7.85
C VAL A 118 1.69 14.40 -6.71
N TYR A 119 2.89 13.86 -6.96
CA TYR A 119 3.99 13.89 -5.98
C TYR A 119 4.39 15.32 -5.60
N ILE A 120 4.54 16.21 -6.58
CA ILE A 120 4.90 17.62 -6.34
C ILE A 120 3.79 18.33 -5.55
N ALA A 121 2.53 18.15 -5.94
CA ALA A 121 1.39 18.74 -5.23
C ALA A 121 1.32 18.26 -3.78
N SER A 122 1.53 16.96 -3.54
CA SER A 122 1.62 16.39 -2.19
C SER A 122 2.69 17.05 -1.35
N LEU A 123 3.92 17.12 -1.86
CA LEU A 123 5.07 17.68 -1.14
C LEU A 123 4.88 19.17 -0.83
N VAL A 124 4.31 19.94 -1.76
CA VAL A 124 3.98 21.36 -1.53
C VAL A 124 2.93 21.50 -0.42
N LEU A 125 1.88 20.68 -0.44
CA LEU A 125 0.85 20.68 0.61
C LEU A 125 1.43 20.29 1.97
N GLN A 126 2.32 19.29 2.01
CA GLN A 126 3.00 18.85 3.23
C GLN A 126 3.90 19.95 3.81
N VAL A 127 4.70 20.63 2.98
CA VAL A 127 5.53 21.78 3.42
C VAL A 127 4.65 22.91 3.96
N ALA A 128 3.59 23.28 3.23
CA ALA A 128 2.67 24.33 3.67
C ALA A 128 1.99 23.97 5.01
N ALA A 129 1.59 22.72 5.18
CA ALA A 129 1.00 22.24 6.43
C ALA A 129 2.00 22.27 7.59
N CYS A 130 3.26 21.88 7.38
CA CYS A 130 4.29 21.96 8.41
C CYS A 130 4.59 23.41 8.83
N VAL A 131 4.65 24.35 7.87
CA VAL A 131 4.81 25.78 8.20
C VAL A 131 3.63 26.29 9.02
N TRP A 132 2.41 25.89 8.68
CA TRP A 132 1.22 26.26 9.44
C TRP A 132 1.25 25.66 10.85
N LEU A 133 1.56 24.36 10.98
CA LEU A 133 1.68 23.66 12.26
C LEU A 133 2.73 24.31 13.19
N ALA A 134 3.83 24.81 12.64
CA ALA A 134 4.85 25.53 13.41
C ALA A 134 4.37 26.87 13.99
N LEU A 135 3.40 27.51 13.33
CA LEU A 135 2.84 28.83 13.68
C LEU A 135 1.49 28.74 14.40
N THR A 136 0.99 27.54 14.64
CA THR A 136 -0.30 27.29 15.27
C THR A 136 -0.34 27.83 16.69
N ASN A 137 -1.35 28.67 16.98
CA ASN A 137 -1.64 29.14 18.33
C ASN A 137 -3.13 28.97 18.72
N THR A 138 -4.03 28.85 17.73
CA THR A 138 -5.47 28.67 18.00
C THR A 138 -5.94 27.25 17.72
N THR A 139 -7.06 26.87 18.33
CA THR A 139 -7.68 25.56 18.11
C THR A 139 -8.06 25.31 16.63
N PRO A 140 -8.74 26.24 15.92
CA PRO A 140 -9.03 26.06 14.50
C PRO A 140 -7.77 25.90 13.64
N ASP A 141 -6.71 26.65 13.96
CA ASP A 141 -5.42 26.52 13.25
C ASP A 141 -4.87 25.11 13.38
N MET A 142 -4.93 24.52 14.59
CA MET A 142 -4.45 23.15 14.81
C MET A 142 -5.28 22.12 14.01
N LEU A 143 -6.60 22.25 13.99
CA LEU A 143 -7.46 21.31 13.27
C LEU A 143 -7.26 21.41 11.75
N LEU A 144 -7.22 22.62 11.21
CA LEU A 144 -7.07 22.86 9.77
C LEU A 144 -5.67 22.52 9.26
N SER A 145 -4.63 22.82 10.04
CA SER A 145 -3.26 22.49 9.67
C SER A 145 -3.00 20.98 9.70
N ASN A 146 -3.56 20.25 10.67
CA ASN A 146 -3.54 18.78 10.67
C ASN A 146 -4.31 18.20 9.47
N LEU A 147 -5.49 18.75 9.14
CA LEU A 147 -6.24 18.34 7.95
C LEU A 147 -5.41 18.51 6.67
N LEU A 148 -4.71 19.63 6.54
CA LEU A 148 -3.85 19.92 5.39
C LEU A 148 -2.64 18.97 5.33
N ALA A 149 -2.03 18.68 6.48
CA ALA A 149 -0.94 17.69 6.59
C ALA A 149 -1.40 16.31 6.15
N GLY A 150 -2.59 15.88 6.59
CA GLY A 150 -3.23 14.64 6.16
C GLY A 150 -3.56 14.62 4.67
N LEU A 151 -4.05 15.74 4.11
CA LEU A 151 -4.36 15.82 2.68
C LEU A 151 -3.11 15.64 1.80
N GLY A 152 -1.98 16.24 2.20
CA GLY A 152 -0.70 16.00 1.53
C GLY A 152 -0.21 14.57 1.76
N GLY A 153 -0.18 14.11 3.01
CA GLY A 153 0.38 12.81 3.36
C GLY A 153 -0.35 11.61 2.77
N GLY A 154 -1.69 11.67 2.61
CA GLY A 154 -2.47 10.50 2.20
C GLY A 154 -2.29 10.13 0.73
N ILE A 155 -1.78 11.06 -0.09
CA ILE A 155 -1.35 10.79 -1.46
C ILE A 155 -0.26 9.71 -1.46
N CYS A 156 0.63 9.71 -0.44
CA CYS A 156 1.75 8.77 -0.34
C CYS A 156 1.33 7.31 -0.33
N GLU A 157 0.19 6.99 0.27
CA GLU A 157 -0.20 5.60 0.50
C GLU A 157 -0.64 4.88 -0.78
N THR A 158 -1.21 5.64 -1.71
CA THR A 158 -1.74 5.12 -2.98
C THR A 158 -0.71 5.24 -4.10
N ILE A 159 -0.06 6.40 -4.23
CA ILE A 159 0.80 6.70 -5.39
C ILE A 159 2.05 5.81 -5.45
N VAL A 160 2.59 5.44 -4.29
CA VAL A 160 3.82 4.64 -4.19
C VAL A 160 3.58 3.22 -4.70
N GLN A 161 2.47 2.60 -4.30
CA GLN A 161 2.12 1.25 -4.75
C GLN A 161 1.89 1.22 -6.26
N MET A 162 1.24 2.23 -6.81
CA MET A 162 1.03 2.31 -8.25
C MET A 162 2.34 2.56 -9.01
N THR A 163 3.24 3.38 -8.46
CA THR A 163 4.56 3.62 -9.05
C THR A 163 5.42 2.35 -9.06
N ILE A 164 5.35 1.52 -8.01
CA ILE A 164 6.00 0.20 -7.98
C ILE A 164 5.42 -0.70 -9.08
N ALA A 165 4.09 -0.72 -9.23
CA ALA A 165 3.42 -1.50 -10.26
C ALA A 165 3.79 -1.06 -11.69
N ASP A 166 4.04 0.23 -11.89
CA ASP A 166 4.37 0.81 -13.20
C ASP A 166 5.85 0.54 -13.62
N ILE A 167 6.79 0.43 -12.66
CA ILE A 167 8.25 0.33 -12.93
C ILE A 167 8.80 -1.11 -12.86
N PHE A 168 8.21 -1.96 -12.01
CA PHE A 168 8.72 -3.30 -11.71
C PHE A 168 7.80 -4.39 -12.26
N PHE A 169 8.39 -5.55 -12.57
CA PHE A 169 7.64 -6.74 -12.96
C PHE A 169 6.92 -7.36 -11.76
N VAL A 170 5.83 -8.11 -11.99
CA VAL A 170 4.98 -8.67 -10.93
C VAL A 170 5.78 -9.55 -9.95
N HIS A 171 6.75 -10.33 -10.44
CA HIS A 171 7.61 -11.16 -9.58
C HIS A 171 8.50 -10.34 -8.62
N GLN A 172 8.73 -9.05 -8.92
CA GLN A 172 9.50 -8.12 -8.07
C GLN A 172 8.61 -7.25 -7.18
N HIS A 173 7.29 -7.22 -7.39
CA HIS A 173 6.36 -6.37 -6.65
C HIS A 173 6.39 -6.66 -5.14
N ALA A 174 6.43 -7.94 -4.75
CA ALA A 174 6.46 -8.33 -3.34
C ALA A 174 7.70 -7.77 -2.63
N ALA A 175 8.88 -7.88 -3.24
CA ALA A 175 10.13 -7.35 -2.69
C ALA A 175 10.11 -5.82 -2.59
N MET A 176 9.62 -5.13 -3.62
CA MET A 176 9.55 -3.66 -3.62
C MET A 176 8.52 -3.13 -2.62
N ASN A 177 7.37 -3.81 -2.48
CA ASN A 177 6.37 -3.49 -1.45
C ASN A 177 6.92 -3.74 -0.04
N ALA A 178 7.77 -4.76 0.17
CA ALA A 178 8.43 -4.97 1.44
C ALA A 178 9.38 -3.81 1.81
N TYR A 179 10.15 -3.28 0.85
CA TYR A 179 10.96 -2.07 1.09
C TYR A 179 10.11 -0.84 1.42
N TYR A 180 8.97 -0.67 0.76
CA TYR A 180 8.00 0.38 1.08
C TYR A 180 7.44 0.26 2.51
N LEU A 181 6.99 -0.94 2.90
CA LEU A 181 6.48 -1.19 4.24
C LEU A 181 7.56 -1.00 5.31
N PHE A 182 8.80 -1.42 5.04
CA PHE A 182 9.93 -1.18 5.93
C PHE A 182 10.19 0.32 6.12
N CYS A 183 10.17 1.11 5.05
CA CYS A 183 10.33 2.57 5.12
C CYS A 183 9.18 3.25 5.88
N THR A 184 7.95 2.72 5.73
CA THR A 184 6.77 3.18 6.49
C THR A 184 6.98 2.99 8.00
N VAL A 185 7.44 1.80 8.40
CA VAL A 185 7.76 1.47 9.80
C VAL A 185 8.89 2.34 10.35
N VAL A 186 9.95 2.54 9.56
CA VAL A 186 11.07 3.43 9.91
C VAL A 186 10.54 4.84 10.19
N GLY A 187 9.71 5.38 9.31
CA GLY A 187 9.14 6.71 9.48
C GLY A 187 8.24 6.84 10.70
N SER A 188 7.29 5.92 10.86
CA SER A 188 6.30 5.98 11.94
C SER A 188 6.85 5.70 13.33
N ASN A 189 7.91 4.89 13.45
CA ASN A 189 8.47 4.54 14.76
C ASN A 189 9.73 5.35 15.12
N LEU A 190 10.63 5.63 14.17
CA LEU A 190 11.86 6.38 14.46
C LEU A 190 11.65 7.90 14.39
N GLY A 191 10.68 8.37 13.60
CA GLY A 191 10.29 9.79 13.58
C GLY A 191 9.98 10.32 14.98
N PRO A 192 9.11 9.62 15.73
CA PRO A 192 8.83 9.96 17.12
C PRO A 192 10.06 10.01 18.05
N VAL A 193 10.98 9.06 17.91
CA VAL A 193 12.21 9.02 18.72
C VAL A 193 13.05 10.27 18.47
N ALA A 194 13.25 10.65 17.20
CA ALA A 194 14.00 11.86 16.86
C ALA A 194 13.31 13.13 17.38
N ALA A 195 11.98 13.20 17.25
CA ALA A 195 11.21 14.34 17.72
C ALA A 195 11.25 14.54 19.23
N GLY A 196 11.28 13.46 20.03
CA GLY A 196 11.43 13.55 21.48
C GLY A 196 12.67 14.36 21.89
N TYR A 197 13.82 14.11 21.26
CA TYR A 197 15.07 14.84 21.53
C TYR A 197 15.04 16.29 21.03
N VAL A 198 14.37 16.55 19.91
CA VAL A 198 14.20 17.92 19.39
C VAL A 198 13.33 18.75 20.32
N ILE A 199 12.24 18.18 20.87
CA ILE A 199 11.37 18.87 21.82
C ILE A 199 12.16 19.31 23.06
N GLU A 200 12.97 18.42 23.62
CA GLU A 200 13.71 18.70 24.87
C GLU A 200 14.81 19.74 24.67
N SER A 201 15.46 19.78 23.50
CA SER A 201 16.59 20.68 23.22
C SER A 201 16.21 22.03 22.58
N GLN A 202 15.24 22.04 21.66
CA GLN A 202 14.90 23.20 20.81
C GLN A 202 13.43 23.62 20.94
N GLY A 203 12.59 22.84 21.64
CA GLY A 203 11.16 23.09 21.78
C GLY A 203 10.32 22.45 20.66
N TRP A 204 9.00 22.39 20.88
CA TRP A 204 8.09 21.65 19.98
C TRP A 204 7.91 22.28 18.60
N ARG A 205 8.00 23.62 18.48
CA ARG A 205 7.87 24.32 17.19
C ARG A 205 8.98 23.93 16.22
N TRP A 206 10.19 23.68 16.72
CA TRP A 206 11.34 23.32 15.90
C TRP A 206 11.22 21.97 15.22
N ILE A 207 10.42 21.06 15.76
CA ILE A 207 10.11 19.81 15.08
C ILE A 207 9.51 20.09 13.70
N TRP A 208 8.50 20.96 13.63
CA TRP A 208 7.82 21.26 12.38
C TRP A 208 8.75 21.98 11.40
N TRP A 209 9.66 22.83 11.89
CA TRP A 209 10.70 23.45 11.06
C TRP A 209 11.68 22.42 10.47
N TRP A 210 12.08 21.40 11.24
CA TRP A 210 12.88 20.29 10.70
C TRP A 210 12.13 19.52 9.62
N CYS A 211 10.83 19.26 9.80
CA CYS A 211 10.00 18.66 8.75
C CYS A 211 9.94 19.54 7.49
N VAL A 212 9.81 20.87 7.63
CA VAL A 212 9.85 21.81 6.49
C VAL A 212 11.16 21.69 5.73
N ILE A 213 12.31 21.63 6.42
CA ILE A 213 13.63 21.50 5.78
C ILE A 213 13.74 20.17 5.04
N LEU A 214 13.45 19.05 5.70
CA LEU A 214 13.64 17.72 5.12
C LEU A 214 12.68 17.44 3.97
N ILE A 215 11.40 17.79 4.13
CA ILE A 215 10.39 17.64 3.07
C ILE A 215 10.64 18.64 1.95
N GLY A 216 11.10 19.85 2.26
CA GLY A 216 11.51 20.85 1.27
C GLY A 216 12.70 20.39 0.41
N VAL A 217 13.69 19.73 1.01
CA VAL A 217 14.79 19.10 0.26
C VAL A 217 14.25 17.98 -0.63
N ASN A 218 13.36 17.12 -0.11
CA ASN A 218 12.72 16.07 -0.92
C ASN A 218 11.91 16.66 -2.09
N LEU A 219 11.18 17.76 -1.88
CA LEU A 219 10.48 18.50 -2.93
C LEU A 219 11.44 18.95 -4.04
N VAL A 220 12.58 19.55 -3.69
CA VAL A 220 13.59 19.96 -4.68
C VAL A 220 14.11 18.74 -5.44
N LEU A 221 14.42 17.64 -4.74
CA LEU A 221 14.90 16.41 -5.38
C LEU A 221 13.84 15.85 -6.34
N VAL A 222 12.57 15.78 -5.94
CA VAL A 222 11.49 15.25 -6.80
C VAL A 222 11.24 16.17 -8.01
N VAL A 223 11.33 17.48 -7.84
CA VAL A 223 11.17 18.44 -8.95
C VAL A 223 12.27 18.25 -10.02
N PHE A 224 13.53 18.08 -9.63
CA PHE A 224 14.64 18.03 -10.59
C PHE A 224 15.06 16.62 -11.04
N LEU A 225 14.81 15.59 -10.22
CA LEU A 225 15.41 14.26 -10.41
C LEU A 225 14.38 13.14 -10.57
N PHE A 226 13.10 13.38 -10.29
CA PHE A 226 12.05 12.37 -10.48
C PHE A 226 11.53 12.39 -11.92
N GLU A 227 11.59 11.24 -12.58
CA GLU A 227 11.11 11.03 -13.94
C GLU A 227 9.70 10.45 -13.92
N GLU A 228 8.87 10.78 -14.92
CA GLU A 228 7.49 10.31 -14.98
C GLU A 228 7.44 8.78 -15.16
N SER A 229 6.72 8.09 -14.26
CA SER A 229 6.61 6.63 -14.23
C SER A 229 5.40 6.10 -15.00
N LYS A 230 4.42 6.93 -15.37
CA LYS A 230 3.28 6.47 -16.17
C LYS A 230 3.63 6.41 -17.66
N TYR A 231 3.61 5.20 -18.22
CA TYR A 231 3.78 4.97 -19.67
C TYR A 231 2.43 4.77 -20.35
N THR A 232 2.12 5.62 -21.33
CA THR A 232 1.00 5.42 -22.25
C THR A 232 1.55 4.87 -23.55
N PRO A 233 1.26 3.61 -23.94
CA PRO A 233 1.65 3.13 -25.25
C PRO A 233 1.01 4.03 -26.31
N LEU A 234 1.81 4.50 -27.28
CA LEU A 234 1.26 5.04 -28.52
C LEU A 234 0.43 3.90 -29.12
N LEU A 235 -0.88 4.08 -29.28
CA LEU A 235 -1.73 3.18 -30.04
C LEU A 235 -1.26 3.23 -31.50
N GLN A 236 -0.21 2.48 -31.80
CA GLN A 236 0.23 2.27 -33.17
C GLN A 236 -0.66 1.18 -33.74
N GLY A 237 -1.75 1.62 -34.37
CA GLY A 237 -2.61 0.76 -35.18
C GLY A 237 -1.85 0.30 -36.42
N GLU A 238 -0.84 -0.55 -36.25
CA GLU A 238 -0.38 -1.38 -37.36
C GLU A 238 -1.32 -2.57 -37.46
N SER A 239 -2.19 -2.51 -38.46
CA SER A 239 -2.95 -3.67 -38.89
C SER A 239 -2.00 -4.84 -39.10
N LEU A 240 -2.31 -6.01 -38.52
CA LEU A 240 -1.62 -7.28 -38.71
C LEU A 240 -1.33 -7.62 -40.20
N ALA A 241 -2.01 -6.96 -41.14
CA ALA A 241 -1.78 -7.02 -42.58
C ALA A 241 -0.45 -6.39 -43.06
N ASN A 242 0.13 -5.43 -42.33
CA ASN A 242 1.37 -4.76 -42.73
C ASN A 242 2.64 -5.53 -42.31
N GLN A 243 2.56 -6.38 -41.29
CA GLN A 243 3.69 -7.24 -40.91
C GLN A 243 3.85 -8.44 -41.86
N LEU A 244 2.76 -8.89 -42.51
CA LEU A 244 2.80 -9.95 -43.53
C LEU A 244 3.30 -9.46 -44.90
N SER A 245 3.39 -8.15 -45.13
CA SER A 245 3.79 -7.57 -46.42
C SER A 245 5.25 -7.10 -46.48
N HIS A 246 5.99 -7.14 -45.38
CA HIS A 246 7.42 -6.77 -45.33
C HIS A 246 8.39 -7.96 -45.21
N GLY A 247 7.91 -9.19 -45.44
CA GLY A 247 8.71 -10.41 -45.35
C GLY A 247 9.08 -11.08 -46.68
N ASP A 248 8.83 -10.47 -47.83
CA ASP A 248 9.07 -11.12 -49.14
C ASP A 248 9.78 -10.15 -50.09
N ASP A 249 11.07 -10.41 -50.37
CA ASP A 249 11.71 -10.10 -51.67
C ASP A 249 13.21 -10.43 -51.77
N LYS A 250 13.86 -11.02 -50.77
CA LYS A 250 15.26 -11.48 -50.90
C LYS A 250 15.51 -12.76 -50.10
N ASP A 251 15.18 -13.90 -50.70
CA ASP A 251 16.01 -15.12 -50.75
C ASP A 251 15.22 -16.24 -51.43
N GLU A 252 14.85 -16.00 -52.69
CA GLU A 252 14.36 -17.03 -53.60
C GLU A 252 15.58 -17.74 -54.23
N LYS A 253 16.17 -18.70 -53.50
CA LYS A 253 16.96 -19.86 -53.98
C LYS A 253 17.75 -20.48 -52.82
N ASP A 254 17.24 -21.60 -52.31
CA ASP A 254 17.93 -22.69 -51.60
C ASP A 254 17.21 -23.13 -50.32
N ALA A 255 16.02 -23.72 -50.47
CA ALA A 255 15.45 -24.62 -49.44
C ALA A 255 14.32 -25.51 -50.00
N THR A 256 14.43 -26.02 -51.22
CA THR A 256 13.60 -27.17 -51.63
C THR A 256 14.23 -28.45 -51.14
N LEU A 257 14.02 -28.85 -49.88
CA LEU A 257 14.19 -30.24 -49.41
C LEU A 257 13.45 -30.46 -48.06
N TYR A 258 12.35 -31.20 -48.16
CA TYR A 258 11.65 -31.97 -47.11
C TYR A 258 11.14 -31.25 -45.85
N VAL A 259 9.85 -30.92 -45.83
CA VAL A 259 9.00 -31.16 -44.64
C VAL A 259 7.70 -31.78 -45.10
N GLU A 260 7.53 -33.04 -44.73
CA GLU A 260 6.32 -33.83 -44.87
C GLU A 260 5.14 -33.17 -44.15
N LYS A 261 3.99 -33.25 -44.81
CA LYS A 261 2.66 -32.92 -44.28
C LYS A 261 2.45 -33.68 -42.97
N LYS A 262 2.38 -32.96 -41.84
CA LYS A 262 1.81 -33.48 -40.59
C LYS A 262 0.70 -32.56 -40.14
N ASP A 263 -0.51 -33.09 -40.21
CA ASP A 263 -1.75 -32.47 -39.79
C ASP A 263 -1.70 -32.08 -38.30
N GLY A 264 -2.33 -30.93 -37.99
CA GLY A 264 -2.70 -30.55 -36.62
C GLY A 264 -1.65 -29.74 -35.84
N ILE A 265 -1.37 -28.50 -36.27
CA ILE A 265 -0.81 -27.48 -35.38
C ILE A 265 -1.91 -26.46 -35.16
N ASP A 266 -2.42 -26.41 -33.93
CA ASP A 266 -3.43 -25.45 -33.50
C ASP A 266 -2.92 -24.02 -33.77
N ALA A 267 -3.79 -23.16 -34.32
CA ALA A 267 -3.47 -21.75 -34.55
C ALA A 267 -3.04 -21.03 -33.26
N ASP A 268 -3.50 -21.51 -32.11
CA ASP A 268 -3.07 -21.07 -30.79
C ASP A 268 -1.62 -21.49 -30.49
N ASP A 269 -1.17 -22.68 -30.90
CA ASP A 269 0.23 -23.13 -30.68
C ASP A 269 1.21 -22.38 -31.60
N ALA A 270 0.77 -21.99 -32.80
CA ALA A 270 1.52 -21.09 -33.67
C ALA A 270 1.57 -19.65 -33.12
N LEU A 271 0.47 -19.13 -32.57
CA LEU A 271 0.41 -17.85 -31.88
C LEU A 271 1.30 -17.86 -30.64
N GLN A 272 1.24 -18.91 -29.84
CA GLN A 272 2.05 -19.07 -28.63
C GLN A 272 3.53 -19.21 -28.98
N ARG A 273 3.90 -19.91 -30.06
CA ARG A 273 5.28 -19.93 -30.57
C ARG A 273 5.74 -18.58 -31.11
N SER A 274 4.88 -17.78 -31.75
CA SER A 274 5.21 -16.40 -32.14
C SER A 274 5.41 -15.48 -30.92
N ILE A 275 4.60 -15.66 -29.86
CA ILE A 275 4.73 -14.97 -28.58
C ILE A 275 5.99 -15.43 -27.82
N THR A 276 6.36 -16.71 -27.93
CA THR A 276 7.55 -17.29 -27.29
C THR A 276 8.85 -16.94 -28.04
N SER A 277 8.76 -16.62 -29.33
CA SER A 277 9.86 -16.20 -30.21
C SER A 277 10.26 -14.73 -30.02
N ASN A 278 9.33 -13.84 -29.64
CA ASN A 278 9.61 -12.42 -29.43
C ASN A 278 10.21 -12.15 -28.04
N ARG A 279 11.44 -12.64 -27.82
CA ARG A 279 12.29 -12.18 -26.72
C ARG A 279 12.84 -10.80 -27.04
N GLY A 280 12.43 -9.79 -26.29
CA GLY A 280 13.26 -8.61 -25.96
C GLY A 280 13.93 -7.88 -27.13
N TYR A 281 13.28 -7.79 -28.29
CA TYR A 281 13.71 -6.85 -29.32
C TYR A 281 13.30 -5.45 -28.89
N ILE A 282 14.23 -4.73 -28.26
CA ILE A 282 14.08 -3.29 -28.05
C ILE A 282 14.22 -2.66 -29.43
N ASP A 283 13.18 -1.99 -29.89
CA ASP A 283 13.24 -1.30 -31.18
C ASP A 283 14.18 -0.09 -31.05
N GLU A 284 15.43 -0.27 -31.45
CA GLU A 284 16.47 0.78 -31.43
C GLU A 284 16.13 1.95 -32.37
N SER A 285 15.14 1.80 -33.25
CA SER A 285 14.68 2.89 -34.13
C SER A 285 13.89 3.97 -33.39
N ILE A 286 13.39 3.68 -32.17
CA ILE A 286 12.67 4.64 -31.33
C ILE A 286 13.69 5.40 -30.47
N PRO A 287 13.95 6.70 -30.73
CA PRO A 287 14.92 7.45 -29.94
C PRO A 287 14.43 7.62 -28.51
N MET A 288 15.34 7.43 -27.57
CA MET A 288 15.10 7.63 -26.16
C MET A 288 14.64 9.07 -25.89
N ASN A 289 13.53 9.25 -25.15
CA ASN A 289 12.95 10.57 -24.92
C ASN A 289 13.97 11.54 -24.28
N SER A 290 14.06 12.77 -24.78
CA SER A 290 14.93 13.81 -24.22
C SER A 290 14.58 14.13 -22.76
N TYR A 291 15.57 14.56 -21.95
CA TYR A 291 15.42 14.89 -20.52
C TYR A 291 14.20 15.80 -20.23
N ARG A 292 13.87 16.75 -21.12
CA ARG A 292 12.66 17.59 -20.99
C ARG A 292 11.34 16.87 -21.20
N LYS A 293 11.28 15.87 -22.09
CA LYS A 293 10.09 15.02 -22.31
C LYS A 293 9.95 13.96 -21.22
N ARG A 294 11.06 13.47 -20.65
CA ARG A 294 11.09 12.57 -19.48
C ARG A 294 10.66 13.25 -18.18
N MET A 295 10.96 14.54 -18.07
CA MET A 295 10.46 15.43 -17.03
C MET A 295 9.19 16.17 -17.45
N ALA A 296 8.34 15.59 -18.30
CA ALA A 296 7.04 16.19 -18.56
C ALA A 296 6.26 16.30 -17.23
N LEU A 297 5.65 17.46 -17.01
CA LEU A 297 4.88 17.75 -15.78
C LEU A 297 3.47 17.17 -15.85
N ILE A 298 2.96 16.88 -17.05
CA ILE A 298 1.61 16.39 -17.28
C ILE A 298 1.65 15.40 -18.45
N THR A 299 1.14 14.20 -18.23
CA THR A 299 0.90 13.20 -19.28
C THR A 299 -0.62 13.01 -19.40
N PRO A 300 -1.31 13.78 -20.26
CA PRO A 300 -2.77 13.76 -20.33
C PRO A 300 -3.26 12.42 -20.89
N THR A 301 -4.23 11.81 -20.20
CA THR A 301 -4.94 10.60 -20.64
C THR A 301 -6.44 10.89 -20.82
N ASP A 302 -7.11 10.25 -21.78
CA ASP A 302 -8.55 10.44 -22.09
C ASP A 302 -9.53 9.80 -21.07
N GLU A 303 -9.09 9.51 -19.85
CA GLU A 303 -9.95 8.89 -18.83
C GLU A 303 -10.87 9.90 -18.13
N SER A 304 -12.14 9.51 -17.94
CA SER A 304 -13.13 10.31 -17.24
C SER A 304 -12.88 10.35 -15.73
N VAL A 305 -12.59 11.55 -15.19
CA VAL A 305 -12.28 11.81 -13.77
C VAL A 305 -13.44 11.45 -12.83
N PHE A 306 -14.67 11.78 -13.21
CA PHE A 306 -15.83 11.69 -12.32
C PHE A 306 -16.54 10.33 -12.32
N LEU A 307 -16.49 9.58 -13.42
CA LEU A 307 -17.14 8.26 -13.48
C LEU A 307 -16.44 7.22 -12.58
N ASN A 308 -15.13 7.39 -12.36
CA ASN A 308 -14.28 6.44 -11.65
C ASN A 308 -14.27 6.65 -10.12
N ILE A 309 -14.86 7.74 -9.59
CA ILE A 309 -14.87 8.03 -8.14
C ILE A 309 -15.76 7.04 -7.37
N HIS A 310 -16.82 6.55 -7.99
CA HIS A 310 -17.76 5.63 -7.35
C HIS A 310 -17.27 4.18 -7.35
N ASP A 311 -16.37 3.81 -8.26
CA ASP A 311 -15.91 2.43 -8.45
C ASP A 311 -15.28 1.79 -7.20
N PRO A 312 -14.37 2.46 -6.46
CA PRO A 312 -13.80 1.93 -5.22
C PRO A 312 -14.85 1.54 -4.18
N PHE A 313 -15.93 2.33 -4.04
CA PHE A 313 -16.99 2.06 -3.08
C PHE A 313 -17.84 0.86 -3.48
N VAL A 314 -18.13 0.71 -4.78
CA VAL A 314 -18.86 -0.48 -5.25
C VAL A 314 -17.98 -1.72 -5.12
N LEU A 315 -16.67 -1.62 -5.34
CA LEU A 315 -15.74 -2.73 -5.13
C LEU A 315 -15.74 -3.20 -3.68
N LEU A 316 -15.75 -2.25 -2.73
CA LEU A 316 -15.81 -2.56 -1.30
C LEU A 316 -17.06 -3.36 -0.91
N VAL A 317 -18.23 -3.04 -1.49
CA VAL A 317 -19.49 -3.75 -1.18
C VAL A 317 -19.64 -5.05 -1.98
N THR A 318 -19.13 -5.09 -3.22
CA THR A 318 -19.34 -6.21 -4.13
C THR A 318 -18.41 -7.39 -3.87
N PHE A 319 -17.19 -7.11 -3.39
CA PHE A 319 -16.15 -8.11 -3.22
C PHE A 319 -15.87 -8.37 -1.73
N PRO A 320 -16.31 -9.51 -1.17
CA PRO A 320 -16.13 -9.82 0.25
C PRO A 320 -14.68 -9.77 0.72
N ALA A 321 -13.73 -10.20 -0.12
CA ALA A 321 -12.30 -10.15 0.19
C ALA A 321 -11.79 -8.70 0.36
N VAL A 322 -12.26 -7.77 -0.48
CA VAL A 322 -11.93 -6.33 -0.36
C VAL A 322 -12.53 -5.75 0.92
N ALA A 323 -13.78 -6.10 1.25
CA ALA A 323 -14.43 -5.69 2.50
C ALA A 323 -13.68 -6.20 3.74
N PHE A 324 -13.27 -7.47 3.72
CA PHE A 324 -12.49 -8.08 4.79
C PHE A 324 -11.14 -7.38 5.00
N THR A 325 -10.41 -7.10 3.91
CA THR A 325 -9.15 -6.35 3.99
C THR A 325 -9.37 -4.92 4.50
N ALA A 326 -10.42 -4.24 4.03
CA ALA A 326 -10.75 -2.89 4.50
C ALA A 326 -11.09 -2.87 6.00
N LEU A 327 -11.86 -3.86 6.48
CA LEU A 327 -12.24 -3.96 7.87
C LEU A 327 -11.03 -4.27 8.76
N THR A 328 -10.27 -5.31 8.44
CA THR A 328 -9.09 -5.73 9.23
C THR A 328 -8.01 -4.65 9.27
N PHE A 329 -7.61 -4.14 8.12
CA PHE A 329 -6.59 -3.10 8.03
C PHE A 329 -7.05 -1.80 8.70
N GLY A 330 -8.33 -1.47 8.54
CA GLY A 330 -8.95 -0.30 9.15
C GLY A 330 -9.04 -0.33 10.66
N THR A 331 -9.47 -1.45 11.24
CA THR A 331 -9.51 -1.59 12.69
C THR A 331 -8.10 -1.62 13.30
N LEU A 332 -7.12 -2.18 12.60
CA LEU A 332 -5.72 -2.15 13.05
C LEU A 332 -5.19 -0.71 13.12
N LEU A 333 -5.44 0.12 12.10
CA LEU A 333 -5.05 1.53 12.15
C LEU A 333 -5.79 2.32 13.23
N ALA A 334 -7.10 2.05 13.41
CA ALA A 334 -7.89 2.69 14.45
C ALA A 334 -7.33 2.41 15.85
N VAL A 335 -6.96 1.15 16.12
CA VAL A 335 -6.36 0.79 17.42
C VAL A 335 -4.94 1.32 17.58
N PHE A 336 -4.16 1.40 16.50
CA PHE A 336 -2.86 2.09 16.52
C PHE A 336 -3.00 3.54 16.99
N ALA A 337 -3.92 4.28 16.37
CA ALA A 337 -4.20 5.66 16.72
C ALA A 337 -4.70 5.81 18.17
N LEU A 338 -5.55 4.88 18.64
CA LEU A 338 -6.00 4.83 20.02
C LEU A 338 -4.84 4.63 21.00
N ILE A 339 -3.99 3.63 20.76
CA ILE A 339 -2.84 3.33 21.65
C ILE A 339 -1.87 4.51 21.66
N ALA A 340 -1.56 5.09 20.51
CA ALA A 340 -0.65 6.23 20.40
C ALA A 340 -1.18 7.46 21.18
N SER A 341 -2.47 7.77 21.04
CA SER A 341 -3.12 8.87 21.77
C SER A 341 -3.15 8.63 23.30
N VAL A 342 -3.50 7.41 23.72
CA VAL A 342 -3.49 7.03 25.15
C VAL A 342 -2.08 7.13 25.72
N GLN A 343 -1.07 6.65 25.02
CA GLN A 343 0.33 6.77 25.44
C GLN A 343 0.77 8.22 25.59
N ALA A 344 0.52 9.05 24.57
CA ALA A 344 0.85 10.46 24.60
C ALA A 344 0.09 11.27 25.65
N THR A 345 -1.03 10.76 26.15
CA THR A 345 -1.76 11.39 27.25
C THR A 345 -1.22 10.92 28.59
N TYR A 346 -1.27 9.60 28.85
CA TYR A 346 -1.09 9.03 30.19
C TYR A 346 0.38 8.87 30.62
N LEU A 347 1.35 8.84 29.70
CA LEU A 347 2.77 8.72 30.07
C LEU A 347 3.34 9.98 30.72
N PHE A 348 2.75 11.15 30.47
CA PHE A 348 3.13 12.41 31.13
C PHE A 348 2.58 12.52 32.55
N LEU A 349 1.56 11.73 32.91
CA LEU A 349 0.94 11.75 34.24
C LEU A 349 1.67 10.80 35.22
N PRO A 350 1.53 11.04 36.55
CA PRO A 350 1.93 10.07 37.57
C PRO A 350 1.18 8.74 37.35
N PRO A 351 1.84 7.56 37.50
CA PRO A 351 3.13 7.29 38.13
C PRO A 351 4.37 7.35 37.21
N TYR A 352 4.23 7.60 35.91
CA TYR A 352 5.34 7.50 34.95
C TYR A 352 6.15 8.78 34.84
N ASN A 353 5.50 9.96 34.80
CA ASN A 353 6.13 11.28 34.69
C ASN A 353 7.21 11.35 33.59
N PHE A 354 6.95 10.77 32.41
CA PHE A 354 7.91 10.76 31.32
C PHE A 354 8.09 12.15 30.69
N THR A 355 9.31 12.44 30.24
CA THR A 355 9.58 13.58 29.36
C THR A 355 9.19 13.24 27.92
N ALA A 356 9.21 14.24 27.02
CA ALA A 356 8.96 14.02 25.60
C ALA A 356 9.91 12.96 24.99
N VAL A 357 11.15 12.88 25.45
CA VAL A 357 12.11 11.83 25.06
C VAL A 357 11.62 10.44 25.49
N GLY A 358 11.11 10.30 26.72
CA GLY A 358 10.57 9.03 27.21
C GLY A 358 9.36 8.53 26.42
N VAL A 359 8.44 9.43 26.06
CA VAL A 359 7.28 9.11 25.20
C VAL A 359 7.73 8.73 23.79
N GLY A 360 8.69 9.47 23.22
CA GLY A 360 9.30 9.13 21.92
C GLY A 360 9.97 7.75 21.93
N LEU A 361 10.75 7.43 22.97
CA LEU A 361 11.50 6.17 23.11
C LEU A 361 10.60 4.93 23.18
N ILE A 362 9.37 5.03 23.68
CA ILE A 362 8.44 3.89 23.69
C ILE A 362 8.13 3.39 22.26
N ASN A 363 8.13 4.27 21.26
CA ASN A 363 7.93 3.88 19.86
C ASN A 363 9.09 3.04 19.30
N LEU A 364 10.26 3.05 19.93
CA LEU A 364 11.36 2.15 19.56
C LEU A 364 10.96 0.68 19.71
N ALA A 365 10.07 0.36 20.66
CA ALA A 365 9.55 -0.99 20.81
C ALA A 365 8.77 -1.45 19.56
N GLY A 366 8.03 -0.53 18.90
CA GLY A 366 7.35 -0.82 17.65
C GLY A 366 8.33 -1.07 16.50
N PHE A 367 9.42 -0.30 16.40
CA PHE A 367 10.48 -0.53 15.43
C PHE A 367 11.16 -1.90 15.62
N VAL A 368 11.56 -2.22 16.85
CA VAL A 368 12.21 -3.50 17.18
C VAL A 368 11.29 -4.68 16.86
N ALA A 369 9.98 -4.53 17.13
CA ALA A 369 9.01 -5.57 16.85
C ALA A 369 8.65 -5.69 15.35
N ALA A 370 8.87 -4.64 14.55
CA ALA A 370 8.63 -4.69 13.12
C ALA A 370 9.70 -5.47 12.34
N ILE A 371 10.94 -5.58 12.85
CA ILE A 371 12.01 -6.40 12.24
C ILE A 371 11.61 -7.89 12.12
N PRO A 372 11.23 -8.59 13.21
CA PRO A 372 10.75 -9.96 13.10
C PRO A 372 9.41 -10.04 12.35
N ALA A 373 8.58 -9.00 12.39
CA ALA A 373 7.34 -8.95 11.61
C ALA A 373 7.61 -8.97 10.10
N ALA A 374 8.62 -8.24 9.62
CA ALA A 374 9.03 -8.24 8.22
C ALA A 374 9.58 -9.60 7.79
N PHE A 375 10.37 -10.25 8.65
CA PHE A 375 10.89 -11.60 8.38
C PHE A 375 9.75 -12.64 8.29
N ILE A 376 8.78 -12.58 9.21
CA ILE A 376 7.64 -13.49 9.22
C ILE A 376 6.68 -13.19 8.06
N GLY A 377 6.35 -11.93 7.82
CA GLY A 377 5.42 -11.52 6.75
C GLY A 377 5.96 -11.71 5.34
N GLY A 378 7.28 -11.78 5.15
CA GLY A 378 7.90 -12.06 3.84
C GLY A 378 8.31 -13.51 3.70
N TRP A 379 9.43 -13.89 4.32
CA TRP A 379 10.05 -15.19 4.10
C TRP A 379 9.20 -16.37 4.60
N LEU A 380 8.60 -16.25 5.79
CA LEU A 380 7.77 -17.33 6.33
C LEU A 380 6.45 -17.46 5.56
N ASP A 381 5.86 -16.36 5.09
CA ASP A 381 4.68 -16.37 4.22
C ASP A 381 4.97 -17.10 2.91
N ASP A 382 6.03 -16.72 2.19
CA ASP A 382 6.44 -17.35 0.93
C ASP A 382 6.76 -18.85 1.12
N TRP A 383 7.48 -19.20 2.17
CA TRP A 383 7.79 -20.59 2.49
C TRP A 383 6.52 -21.41 2.78
N LEU A 384 5.58 -20.84 3.54
CA LEU A 384 4.33 -21.50 3.89
C LEU A 384 3.47 -21.71 2.63
N ILE A 385 3.39 -20.72 1.75
CA ILE A 385 2.71 -20.79 0.46
C ILE A 385 3.27 -21.92 -0.40
N VAL A 386 4.59 -21.99 -0.58
CA VAL A 386 5.23 -23.03 -1.40
C VAL A 386 4.97 -24.41 -0.80
N ARG A 387 5.07 -24.54 0.53
CA ARG A 387 4.84 -25.80 1.23
C ARG A 387 3.38 -26.26 1.12
N LEU A 388 2.42 -25.36 1.28
CA LEU A 388 0.99 -25.67 1.14
C LEU A 388 0.61 -25.96 -0.32
N SER A 389 1.19 -25.23 -1.28
CA SER A 389 0.98 -25.45 -2.71
C SER A 389 1.49 -26.83 -3.14
N LYS A 390 2.68 -27.25 -2.68
CA LYS A 390 3.20 -28.61 -2.91
C LYS A 390 2.30 -29.70 -2.34
N ARG A 391 1.64 -29.45 -1.21
CA ARG A 391 0.66 -30.37 -0.61
C ARG A 391 -0.68 -30.38 -1.36
N ASN A 392 -0.99 -29.33 -2.11
CA ASN A 392 -2.22 -29.15 -2.87
C ASN A 392 -2.04 -29.49 -4.37
N GLY A 393 -1.10 -30.37 -4.71
CA GLY A 393 -0.84 -30.78 -6.09
C GLY A 393 -0.25 -29.69 -6.98
N GLY A 394 0.42 -28.68 -6.41
CA GLY A 394 1.04 -27.57 -7.14
C GLY A 394 0.12 -26.37 -7.38
N LEU A 395 -1.15 -26.44 -6.98
CA LEU A 395 -2.13 -25.36 -7.14
C LEU A 395 -2.03 -24.34 -6.01
N TYR A 396 -1.73 -23.09 -6.36
CA TYR A 396 -1.72 -21.97 -5.43
C TYR A 396 -3.12 -21.39 -5.22
N GLU A 397 -3.53 -21.30 -3.95
CA GLU A 397 -4.77 -20.63 -3.55
C GLU A 397 -4.41 -19.44 -2.64
N PRO A 398 -4.88 -18.20 -2.93
CA PRO A 398 -4.62 -17.02 -2.09
C PRO A 398 -4.98 -17.20 -0.61
N GLU A 399 -5.94 -18.07 -0.28
CA GLU A 399 -6.34 -18.39 1.10
C GLU A 399 -5.21 -19.04 1.92
N MET A 400 -4.19 -19.61 1.26
CA MET A 400 -3.03 -20.20 1.94
C MET A 400 -2.28 -19.16 2.79
N ARG A 401 -2.30 -17.88 2.42
CA ARG A 401 -1.71 -16.77 3.20
C ARG A 401 -2.40 -16.54 4.54
N LEU A 402 -3.71 -16.76 4.61
CA LEU A 402 -4.50 -16.47 5.82
C LEU A 402 -4.12 -17.37 7.00
N TRP A 403 -3.46 -18.50 6.78
CA TRP A 403 -2.93 -19.35 7.86
C TRP A 403 -1.95 -18.60 8.77
N LEU A 404 -1.16 -17.68 8.23
CA LEU A 404 -0.20 -16.88 8.99
C LEU A 404 -0.90 -15.81 9.87
N SER A 405 -2.17 -15.50 9.59
CA SER A 405 -2.97 -14.55 10.39
C SER A 405 -3.54 -15.17 11.67
N LEU A 406 -3.61 -16.50 11.79
CA LEU A 406 -4.23 -17.18 12.93
C LEU A 406 -3.60 -16.84 14.30
N PRO A 407 -2.26 -16.79 14.45
CA PRO A 407 -1.65 -16.37 15.72
C PRO A 407 -1.98 -14.91 16.08
N CYS A 408 -2.17 -14.06 15.07
CA CYS A 408 -2.50 -12.65 15.27
C CYS A 408 -3.90 -12.46 15.88
N ILE A 409 -4.82 -13.41 15.69
CA ILE A 409 -6.17 -13.39 16.30
C ILE A 409 -6.10 -13.26 17.82
N ILE A 410 -5.10 -13.87 18.45
CA ILE A 410 -4.91 -13.84 19.90
C ILE A 410 -3.95 -12.71 20.30
N LEU A 411 -2.87 -12.51 19.53
CA LEU A 411 -1.83 -11.53 19.86
C LEU A 411 -2.35 -10.07 19.83
N THR A 412 -3.19 -9.70 18.86
CA THR A 412 -3.71 -8.34 18.77
C THR A 412 -4.55 -7.95 19.99
N PRO A 413 -5.63 -8.67 20.37
CA PRO A 413 -6.41 -8.30 21.54
C PRO A 413 -5.62 -8.42 22.84
N ALA A 414 -4.69 -9.37 22.95
CA ALA A 414 -3.80 -9.46 24.11
C ALA A 414 -2.95 -8.19 24.28
N SER A 415 -2.38 -7.65 23.20
CA SER A 415 -1.60 -6.41 23.26
C SER A 415 -2.43 -5.17 23.66
N VAL A 416 -3.68 -5.09 23.20
CA VAL A 416 -4.61 -4.02 23.59
C VAL A 416 -4.95 -4.11 25.08
N LEU A 417 -5.24 -5.32 25.57
CA LEU A 417 -5.51 -5.56 27.00
C LEU A 417 -4.28 -5.26 27.86
N MET A 418 -3.10 -5.68 27.45
CA MET A 418 -1.85 -5.38 28.17
C MET A 418 -1.63 -3.86 28.30
N THR A 419 -1.92 -3.10 27.25
CA THR A 419 -1.83 -1.63 27.28
C THR A 419 -2.86 -1.03 28.24
N GLY A 420 -4.13 -1.42 28.12
CA GLY A 420 -5.21 -0.89 28.97
C GLY A 420 -5.06 -1.22 30.46
N LEU A 421 -4.69 -2.47 30.77
CA LEU A 421 -4.41 -2.91 32.14
C LEU A 421 -3.13 -2.26 32.67
N GLY A 422 -2.11 -2.09 31.83
CA GLY A 422 -0.87 -1.40 32.18
C GLY A 422 -1.12 0.00 32.70
N PHE A 423 -1.87 0.81 31.95
CA PHE A 423 -2.22 2.17 32.37
C PHE A 423 -3.19 2.22 33.56
N THR A 424 -4.15 1.31 33.64
CA THR A 424 -5.15 1.31 34.73
C THR A 424 -4.52 0.99 36.08
N TYR A 425 -3.62 -0.01 36.12
CA TYR A 425 -2.98 -0.43 37.37
C TYR A 425 -1.63 0.27 37.64
N GLY A 426 -1.18 1.16 36.74
CA GLY A 426 0.10 1.86 36.88
C GLY A 426 1.31 0.92 36.87
N VAL A 427 1.25 -0.16 36.08
CA VAL A 427 2.30 -1.18 36.01
C VAL A 427 3.57 -0.59 35.39
N GLY A 428 4.76 -1.06 35.77
CA GLY A 428 6.03 -0.56 35.22
C GLY A 428 6.03 -0.40 33.68
N TRP A 429 6.67 0.67 33.22
CA TRP A 429 6.76 1.05 31.80
C TRP A 429 7.21 -0.07 30.84
N PRO A 430 8.03 -1.09 31.23
CA PRO A 430 8.42 -2.15 30.30
C PRO A 430 7.22 -2.94 29.76
N LEU A 431 6.14 -3.09 30.54
CA LEU A 431 4.95 -3.78 30.08
C LEU A 431 4.25 -3.01 28.94
N ILE A 432 4.20 -1.68 29.04
CA ILE A 432 3.60 -0.81 28.02
C ILE A 432 4.45 -0.86 26.73
N ALA A 433 5.77 -0.84 26.87
CA ALA A 433 6.68 -0.97 25.74
C ALA A 433 6.50 -2.33 25.03
N VAL A 434 6.44 -3.44 25.79
CA VAL A 434 6.19 -4.77 25.23
C VAL A 434 4.81 -4.84 24.56
N ALA A 435 3.77 -4.29 25.17
CA ALA A 435 2.43 -4.27 24.58
C ALA A 435 2.40 -3.52 23.24
N SER A 436 3.08 -2.38 23.16
CA SER A 436 3.23 -1.58 21.94
C SER A 436 3.99 -2.32 20.84
N GLY A 437 5.07 -3.00 21.22
CA GLY A 437 5.86 -3.84 20.31
C GLY A 437 5.02 -4.99 19.75
N VAL A 438 4.34 -5.77 20.62
CA VAL A 438 3.48 -6.87 20.18
C VAL A 438 2.35 -6.39 19.28
N PHE A 439 1.75 -5.23 19.59
CA PHE A 439 0.73 -4.62 18.74
C PHE A 439 1.31 -4.25 17.36
N SER A 440 2.46 -3.59 17.31
CA SER A 440 3.13 -3.18 16.06
C SER A 440 3.53 -4.39 15.20
N PHE A 441 4.01 -5.46 15.83
CA PHE A 441 4.28 -6.74 15.17
C PHE A 441 3.00 -7.30 14.54
N SER A 442 1.91 -7.38 15.33
CA SER A 442 0.64 -7.91 14.86
C SER A 442 0.01 -7.07 13.76
N MET A 443 0.11 -5.74 13.85
CA MET A 443 -0.36 -4.79 12.85
C MET A 443 0.35 -4.99 11.52
N SER A 444 1.68 -5.16 11.55
CA SER A 444 2.50 -5.35 10.36
C SER A 444 2.19 -6.68 9.67
N VAL A 445 2.09 -7.78 10.43
CA VAL A 445 1.79 -9.11 9.87
C VAL A 445 0.36 -9.20 9.35
N SER A 446 -0.64 -8.90 10.19
CA SER A 446 -2.05 -8.99 9.77
C SER A 446 -2.39 -8.01 8.64
N GLY A 447 -1.88 -6.78 8.71
CA GLY A 447 -2.09 -5.77 7.67
C GLY A 447 -1.46 -6.18 6.33
N GLY A 448 -0.22 -6.67 6.37
CA GLY A 448 0.49 -7.14 5.17
C GLY A 448 -0.19 -8.34 4.50
N ILE A 449 -0.63 -9.32 5.28
CA ILE A 449 -1.34 -10.50 4.76
C ILE A 449 -2.68 -10.11 4.14
N ALA A 450 -3.48 -9.29 4.83
CA ALA A 450 -4.80 -8.89 4.34
C ALA A 450 -4.70 -8.11 3.02
N LEU A 451 -3.70 -7.23 2.90
CA LEU A 451 -3.44 -6.46 1.69
C LEU A 451 -2.95 -7.35 0.54
N SER A 452 -1.98 -8.23 0.81
CA SER A 452 -1.45 -9.19 -0.19
C SER A 452 -2.50 -10.18 -0.66
N TYR A 453 -3.37 -10.65 0.24
CA TYR A 453 -4.50 -11.51 -0.09
C TYR A 453 -5.45 -10.84 -1.12
N THR A 454 -5.79 -9.56 -0.93
CA THR A 454 -6.64 -8.85 -1.89
C THR A 454 -5.92 -8.62 -3.23
N MET A 455 -4.61 -8.34 -3.21
CA MET A 455 -3.83 -8.18 -4.44
C MET A 455 -3.81 -9.46 -5.27
N ASP A 456 -3.59 -10.60 -4.63
CA ASP A 456 -3.57 -11.90 -5.29
C ASP A 456 -4.95 -12.32 -5.78
N CYS A 457 -6.02 -12.04 -5.02
CA CYS A 457 -7.38 -12.40 -5.45
C CYS A 457 -7.83 -11.62 -6.69
N TYR A 458 -7.39 -10.37 -6.85
CA TYR A 458 -8.02 -9.42 -7.79
C TYR A 458 -7.04 -8.53 -8.56
N HIS A 459 -5.97 -9.10 -9.13
CA HIS A 459 -4.92 -8.39 -9.87
C HIS A 459 -5.40 -7.27 -10.82
N ALA A 460 -6.48 -7.49 -11.57
CA ALA A 460 -6.95 -6.52 -12.56
C ALA A 460 -7.58 -5.27 -11.95
N ILE A 461 -8.16 -5.34 -10.73
CA ILE A 461 -8.87 -4.22 -10.10
C ILE A 461 -8.16 -3.69 -8.85
N VAL A 462 -6.91 -4.14 -8.59
CA VAL A 462 -6.14 -3.78 -7.38
C VAL A 462 -6.03 -2.27 -7.21
N GLY A 463 -5.76 -1.54 -8.29
CA GLY A 463 -5.61 -0.09 -8.25
C GLY A 463 -6.84 0.61 -7.70
N SER A 464 -8.05 0.21 -8.13
CA SER A 464 -9.30 0.79 -7.66
C SER A 464 -9.77 0.24 -6.31
N SER A 465 -9.43 -1.00 -5.95
CA SER A 465 -9.83 -1.61 -4.67
C SER A 465 -9.00 -1.10 -3.49
N MET A 466 -7.69 -0.88 -3.68
CA MET A 466 -6.78 -0.34 -2.66
C MET A 466 -7.26 1.03 -2.14
N VAL A 467 -7.85 1.82 -3.02
CA VAL A 467 -8.42 3.12 -2.72
C VAL A 467 -9.54 3.02 -1.70
N GLY A 468 -10.49 2.12 -1.95
CA GLY A 468 -11.62 1.89 -1.04
C GLY A 468 -11.14 1.36 0.31
N ILE A 469 -10.14 0.48 0.28
CA ILE A 469 -9.49 -0.06 1.49
C ILE A 469 -8.86 1.07 2.32
N ILE A 470 -8.02 1.91 1.70
CA ILE A 470 -7.31 3.01 2.38
C ILE A 470 -8.29 4.07 2.89
N PHE A 471 -9.31 4.41 2.10
CA PHE A 471 -10.36 5.33 2.53
C PHE A 471 -11.07 4.82 3.78
N MET A 472 -11.58 3.58 3.78
CA MET A 472 -12.28 3.02 4.94
C MET A 472 -11.36 2.88 6.15
N ARG A 473 -10.09 2.54 5.92
CA ARG A 473 -9.08 2.46 6.97
C ARG A 473 -8.91 3.78 7.70
N ASN A 474 -8.85 4.90 6.97
CA ASN A 474 -8.75 6.23 7.53
C ASN A 474 -10.07 6.66 8.22
N VAL A 475 -11.23 6.31 7.67
CA VAL A 475 -12.53 6.58 8.31
C VAL A 475 -12.62 5.94 9.70
N PHE A 476 -12.18 4.69 9.87
CA PHE A 476 -12.19 4.04 11.19
C PHE A 476 -11.27 4.75 12.19
N ALA A 477 -10.09 5.21 11.75
CA ALA A 477 -9.17 5.99 12.58
C ALA A 477 -9.77 7.35 13.01
N VAL A 478 -10.51 8.02 12.12
CA VAL A 478 -11.23 9.26 12.44
C VAL A 478 -12.30 9.03 13.50
N VAL A 479 -13.14 8.00 13.32
CA VAL A 479 -14.25 7.70 14.23
C VAL A 479 -13.74 7.38 15.64
N ILE A 480 -12.71 6.54 15.75
CA ILE A 480 -12.18 6.17 17.06
C ILE A 480 -11.56 7.36 17.79
N LEU A 481 -10.82 8.23 17.10
CA LEU A 481 -10.15 9.36 17.73
C LEU A 481 -11.12 10.45 18.20
N PHE A 482 -12.15 10.78 17.40
CA PHE A 482 -13.21 11.71 17.83
C PHE A 482 -14.01 11.16 19.01
N ALA A 483 -14.25 9.85 19.05
CA ALA A 483 -14.97 9.21 20.14
C ALA A 483 -14.09 8.95 21.37
N LEU A 484 -12.76 8.93 21.25
CA LEU A 484 -11.85 8.41 22.27
C LEU A 484 -11.99 9.12 23.62
N THR A 485 -11.85 10.45 23.63
CA THR A 485 -11.91 11.23 24.86
C THR A 485 -13.27 11.12 25.57
N PRO A 486 -14.42 11.39 24.91
CA PRO A 486 -15.72 11.22 25.57
C PRO A 486 -15.95 9.78 26.02
N TRP A 487 -15.48 8.79 25.26
CA TRP A 487 -15.64 7.38 25.60
C TRP A 487 -14.87 6.98 26.86
N ILE A 488 -13.62 7.42 27.00
CA ILE A 488 -12.82 7.23 28.20
C ILE A 488 -13.44 7.95 29.40
N THR A 489 -13.94 9.17 29.24
CA THR A 489 -14.58 9.90 30.35
C THR A 489 -15.87 9.25 30.84
N ALA A 490 -16.65 8.63 29.96
CA ALA A 490 -17.94 8.02 30.30
C ALA A 490 -17.81 6.62 30.92
N MET A 491 -16.92 5.77 30.40
CA MET A 491 -16.83 4.37 30.81
C MET A 491 -15.55 4.00 31.54
N GLY A 492 -14.55 4.89 31.55
CA GLY A 492 -13.22 4.63 32.09
C GLY A 492 -12.30 3.89 31.12
N LEU A 493 -10.99 4.09 31.32
CA LEU A 493 -9.93 3.58 30.44
C LEU A 493 -9.95 2.05 30.29
N LEU A 494 -10.19 1.33 31.39
CA LEU A 494 -10.21 -0.13 31.43
C LEU A 494 -11.32 -0.71 30.55
N ASN A 495 -12.55 -0.21 30.70
CA ASN A 495 -13.69 -0.72 29.96
C ASN A 495 -13.56 -0.43 28.46
N VAL A 496 -13.02 0.74 28.09
CA VAL A 496 -12.73 1.07 26.69
C VAL A 496 -11.76 0.05 26.09
N HIS A 497 -10.63 -0.25 26.74
CA HIS A 497 -9.65 -1.20 26.21
C HIS A 497 -10.18 -2.64 26.14
N ILE A 498 -11.02 -3.07 27.09
CA ILE A 498 -11.66 -4.39 27.06
C ILE A 498 -12.61 -4.50 25.86
N ILE A 499 -13.43 -3.47 25.62
CA ILE A 499 -14.38 -3.47 24.50
C ILE A 499 -13.62 -3.43 23.16
N VAL A 500 -12.58 -2.59 23.06
CA VAL A 500 -11.72 -2.54 21.86
C VAL A 500 -11.05 -3.89 21.61
N ALA A 501 -10.53 -4.56 22.64
CA ALA A 501 -9.94 -5.88 22.51
C ALA A 501 -10.97 -6.93 22.04
N ALA A 502 -12.20 -6.90 22.56
CA ALA A 502 -13.28 -7.78 22.12
C ALA A 502 -13.66 -7.55 20.64
N ILE A 503 -13.74 -6.29 20.21
CA ILE A 503 -13.98 -5.92 18.81
C ILE A 503 -12.83 -6.42 17.92
N MET A 504 -11.58 -6.23 18.34
CA MET A 504 -10.41 -6.70 17.59
C MET A 504 -10.37 -8.22 17.46
N PHE A 505 -10.72 -8.94 18.52
CA PHE A 505 -10.83 -10.39 18.47
C PHE A 505 -11.90 -10.83 17.47
N ALA A 506 -13.09 -10.21 17.50
CA ALA A 506 -14.17 -10.53 16.57
C ALA A 506 -13.78 -10.25 15.10
N VAL A 507 -13.10 -9.13 14.84
CA VAL A 507 -12.68 -8.75 13.48
C VAL A 507 -11.56 -9.65 12.97
N GLN A 508 -10.55 -9.94 13.78
CA GLN A 508 -9.47 -10.87 13.39
C GLN A 508 -10.01 -12.29 13.18
N LEU A 509 -11.03 -12.70 13.95
CA LEU A 509 -11.67 -14.02 13.81
C LEU A 509 -12.36 -14.19 12.44
N LEU A 510 -12.71 -13.11 11.74
CA LEU A 510 -13.24 -13.17 10.37
C LEU A 510 -12.24 -13.81 9.38
N ALA A 511 -10.95 -13.87 9.69
CA ALA A 511 -9.98 -14.59 8.88
C ALA A 511 -10.31 -16.10 8.77
N VAL A 512 -10.92 -16.70 9.81
CA VAL A 512 -11.26 -18.12 9.84
C VAL A 512 -12.37 -18.48 8.83
N PRO A 513 -13.52 -17.77 8.80
CA PRO A 513 -14.50 -17.95 7.73
C PRO A 513 -13.93 -17.79 6.31
N PHE A 514 -13.03 -16.82 6.09
CA PHE A 514 -12.39 -16.64 4.79
C PHE A 514 -11.43 -17.78 4.43
N LEU A 515 -10.80 -18.41 5.42
CA LEU A 515 -9.95 -19.59 5.22
C LEU A 515 -10.76 -20.83 4.81
N ILE A 516 -11.99 -20.98 5.31
CA ILE A 516 -12.86 -22.13 5.00
C ILE A 516 -13.70 -21.91 3.74
N TRP A 517 -14.28 -20.71 3.58
CA TRP A 517 -15.25 -20.40 2.51
C TRP A 517 -14.74 -19.41 1.45
N GLY A 518 -13.51 -18.89 1.57
CA GLY A 518 -12.94 -17.89 0.65
C GLY A 518 -13.04 -18.29 -0.82
N LYS A 519 -12.72 -19.56 -1.13
CA LYS A 519 -12.84 -20.11 -2.48
C LYS A 519 -14.27 -20.02 -3.05
N ARG A 520 -15.29 -20.26 -2.22
CA ARG A 520 -16.70 -20.14 -2.64
C ARG A 520 -17.09 -18.69 -2.90
N PHE A 521 -16.62 -17.77 -2.07
CA PHE A 521 -16.85 -16.34 -2.29
C PHE A 521 -16.20 -15.85 -3.59
N ARG A 522 -14.98 -16.30 -3.92
CA ARG A 522 -14.33 -15.94 -5.19
C ARG A 522 -15.07 -16.48 -6.40
N VAL A 523 -15.52 -17.74 -6.36
CA VAL A 523 -16.34 -18.32 -7.44
C VAL A 523 -17.64 -17.55 -7.64
N ALA A 524 -18.30 -17.13 -6.56
CA ALA A 524 -19.56 -16.37 -6.63
C ALA A 524 -19.41 -14.99 -7.30
N VAL A 525 -18.24 -14.35 -7.16
CA VAL A 525 -18.01 -13.00 -7.69
C VAL A 525 -17.21 -13.01 -9.01
N ALA A 526 -16.76 -14.18 -9.49
CA ALA A 526 -15.92 -14.33 -10.68
C ALA A 526 -16.50 -13.67 -11.94
N LYS A 527 -17.81 -13.83 -12.20
CA LYS A 527 -18.46 -13.22 -13.38
C LYS A 527 -18.40 -11.69 -13.35
N ARG A 528 -18.68 -11.08 -12.19
CA ARG A 528 -18.63 -9.62 -12.00
C ARG A 528 -17.20 -9.08 -12.05
N TYR A 529 -16.23 -9.88 -11.60
CA TYR A 529 -14.81 -9.55 -11.74
C TYR A 529 -14.41 -9.46 -13.21
N LEU A 530 -14.75 -10.47 -14.02
CA LEU A 530 -14.42 -10.49 -15.45
C LEU A 530 -15.07 -9.34 -16.22
N GLU A 531 -16.35 -9.04 -15.96
CA GLU A 531 -17.05 -7.90 -16.56
C GLU A 531 -16.38 -6.55 -16.23
N ARG A 532 -15.85 -6.39 -15.00
CA ARG A 532 -15.14 -5.17 -14.60
C ARG A 532 -13.70 -5.11 -15.11
N ALA A 533 -13.01 -6.24 -15.12
CA ALA A 533 -11.67 -6.33 -15.70
C ALA A 533 -11.66 -5.98 -17.20
N GLN A 534 -12.76 -6.23 -17.91
CA GLN A 534 -12.94 -5.81 -19.32
C GLN A 534 -13.22 -4.32 -19.49
N ARG A 535 -13.82 -3.65 -18.49
CA ARG A 535 -14.14 -2.22 -18.54
C ARG A 535 -12.96 -1.31 -18.21
N GLN A 536 -11.93 -1.83 -17.55
CA GLN A 536 -10.71 -1.07 -17.32
C GLN A 536 -9.92 -0.97 -18.63
N THR A 537 -10.02 0.18 -19.27
CA THR A 537 -9.39 0.52 -20.56
C THR A 537 -7.86 0.58 -20.51
N SER A 538 -7.23 0.47 -19.33
CA SER A 538 -5.77 0.42 -19.19
C SER A 538 -5.21 -1.00 -19.32
N LYS A 539 -5.72 -1.81 -20.25
CA LYS A 539 -4.95 -2.98 -20.67
C LYS A 539 -3.74 -2.47 -21.46
N ARG A 540 -2.57 -2.58 -20.84
CA ARG A 540 -1.40 -3.07 -21.57
C ARG A 540 -1.79 -4.48 -22.04
N ASN A 541 -2.24 -4.57 -23.29
CA ASN A 541 -2.39 -5.86 -23.95
C ASN A 541 -1.04 -6.52 -24.10
#